data_AF-A0A8D6U742-F1
#
_entry.id   AF-A0A8D6U742-F1
#
_cell.length_a   1.000
_cell.length_b   1.000
_cell.length_c   1.000
_cell.angle_alpha   90.00
_cell.angle_beta   90.00
_cell.angle_gamma   90.00
#
_symmetry.space_group_name_H-M   'P 1'
#
loop_
_entity.id
_entity.type
_entity.pdbx_description
1 polymer ?
#
loop_
_entity_poly.entity_id
_entity_poly.type
_entity_poly.pdbx_seq_one_letter_code
_entity_poly.pdbx_strand_id
1 'polypeptide(L)'
;MKLNSFRLVKRPFFKVTFTAVYDFYYGYDSKFKSSGDIKDKISWSCNVEYVGDDSDSSGSSSNYSDYRINGKAVEPQKVSREDTVK
;
A
#
# COMPACT_ATOMS: atom_id res chain seq x y z
N MET A 1 -6.26 0.05 -4.56
CA MET A 1 -5.14 0.38 -3.65
C MET A 1 -5.09 1.89 -3.49
N LYS A 2 -4.88 2.41 -2.28
CA LYS A 2 -4.88 3.86 -1.97
C LYS A 2 -3.62 4.24 -1.19
N LEU A 3 -2.97 5.33 -1.59
CA LEU A 3 -1.92 5.98 -0.80
C LEU A 3 -2.58 6.71 0.37
N ASN A 4 -2.17 6.38 1.60
CA ASN A 4 -2.71 7.03 2.80
C ASN A 4 -1.82 8.15 3.30
N SER A 5 -0.51 7.92 3.31
CA SER A 5 0.43 8.92 3.77
C SER A 5 1.80 8.75 3.15
N PHE A 6 2.41 9.89 2.84
CA PHE A 6 3.80 10.02 2.46
C PHE A 6 4.43 11.01 3.44
N ARG A 7 5.38 10.55 4.26
CA ARG A 7 5.97 11.37 5.33
C ARG A 7 7.49 11.39 5.23
N LEU A 8 8.08 12.57 5.34
CA LEU A 8 9.53 12.71 5.48
C LEU A 8 9.97 12.12 6.83
N VAL A 9 10.93 11.20 6.82
CA VAL A 9 11.56 10.68 8.04
C VAL A 9 12.82 11.48 8.34
N LYS A 10 13.71 11.56 7.35
CA LYS A 10 14.94 12.36 7.33
C LYS A 10 15.38 12.44 5.88
N ARG A 11 15.82 13.60 5.37
CA ARG A 11 16.28 13.66 3.97
C ARG A 11 17.45 12.67 3.71
N PRO A 12 17.49 11.96 2.58
CA PRO A 12 16.48 11.90 1.49
C PRO A 12 15.42 10.78 1.66
N PHE A 13 15.22 10.27 2.88
CA PHE A 13 14.32 9.16 3.23
C PHE A 13 12.92 9.58 3.66
N PHE A 14 11.95 8.85 3.14
CA PHE A 14 10.52 8.98 3.35
C PHE A 14 9.95 7.64 3.79
N LYS A 15 8.84 7.69 4.54
CA LYS A 15 8.01 6.53 4.83
C LYS A 15 6.69 6.66 4.08
N VAL A 16 6.37 5.64 3.31
CA VAL A 16 5.16 5.58 2.49
C VAL A 16 4.26 4.50 3.05
N THR A 17 2.99 4.83 3.25
CA THR A 17 1.98 3.89 3.74
C THR A 17 0.84 3.81 2.75
N PHE A 18 0.53 2.60 2.32
CA PHE A 18 -0.56 2.29 1.40
C PHE A 18 -1.51 1.27 2.00
N THR A 19 -2.78 1.35 1.61
CA THR A 19 -3.81 0.36 1.97
C THR A 19 -4.40 -0.23 0.71
N ALA A 20 -4.60 -1.55 0.73
CA ALA A 20 -5.47 -2.25 -0.19
C ALA A 20 -6.74 -2.67 0.55
N VAL A 21 -7.87 -2.58 -0.15
CA VAL A 21 -9.12 -3.24 0.22
C VAL A 21 -9.29 -4.37 -0.78
N TYR A 22 -9.33 -5.59 -0.27
CA TYR A 22 -9.67 -6.78 -1.04
C TYR A 22 -11.12 -7.11 -0.74
N ASP A 23 -11.94 -7.15 -1.77
CA ASP A 23 -13.36 -7.43 -1.71
C ASP A 23 -13.57 -8.72 -2.50
N PHE A 24 -13.83 -9.82 -1.79
CA PHE A 24 -13.93 -11.15 -2.35
C PHE A 24 -15.33 -11.72 -2.09
N TYR A 25 -16.11 -11.79 -3.16
CA TYR A 25 -17.40 -12.46 -3.19
C TYR A 25 -17.25 -13.91 -3.64
N TYR A 26 -17.93 -14.82 -2.97
CA TYR A 26 -18.12 -16.18 -3.46
C TYR A 26 -19.57 -16.63 -3.31
N GLY A 27 -20.09 -17.20 -4.40
CA GLY A 27 -21.42 -17.79 -4.46
C GLY A 27 -21.31 -19.30 -4.57
N TYR A 28 -22.08 -20.03 -3.77
CA TYR A 28 -22.23 -21.48 -3.93
C TYR A 28 -23.48 -21.80 -4.72
N ASP A 29 -23.32 -22.60 -5.78
CA ASP A 29 -24.43 -23.25 -6.46
C ASP A 29 -24.78 -24.54 -5.69
N SER A 30 -25.94 -24.54 -5.04
CA SER A 30 -26.77 -25.70 -4.71
C SER A 30 -26.54 -26.58 -3.46
N LYS A 31 -25.53 -26.40 -2.58
CA LYS A 31 -25.42 -27.28 -1.36
C LYS A 31 -24.97 -26.64 -0.03
N PHE A 32 -24.54 -25.38 -0.01
CA PHE A 32 -24.10 -24.69 1.21
C PHE A 32 -25.15 -23.66 1.67
N LYS A 33 -25.21 -23.35 2.98
CA LYS A 33 -26.30 -22.58 3.59
C LYS A 33 -26.28 -21.06 3.34
N SER A 34 -25.16 -20.49 2.88
CA SER A 34 -25.06 -19.07 2.55
C SER A 34 -23.90 -18.77 1.59
N SER A 35 -24.14 -17.86 0.64
CA SER A 35 -23.07 -17.13 -0.07
C SER A 35 -22.40 -16.17 0.90
N GLY A 36 -21.17 -15.77 0.56
CA GLY A 36 -20.34 -14.94 1.43
C GLY A 36 -19.64 -13.82 0.69
N ASP A 37 -19.42 -12.76 1.44
CA ASP A 37 -18.60 -11.62 1.05
C ASP A 37 -17.60 -11.35 2.17
N ILE A 38 -16.33 -11.28 1.81
CA ILE A 38 -15.21 -10.99 2.71
C ILE A 38 -14.49 -9.76 2.20
N LYS A 39 -14.44 -8.72 3.03
CA LYS A 39 -13.68 -7.49 2.76
C LYS A 39 -12.53 -7.36 3.74
N ASP A 40 -11.32 -7.58 3.27
CA ASP A 40 -10.09 -7.38 4.05
C ASP A 40 -9.44 -6.05 3.69
N LYS A 41 -9.17 -5.24 4.72
CA LYS A 41 -8.39 -4.00 4.59
C LYS A 41 -7.00 -4.24 5.16
N ILE A 42 -5.98 -4.15 4.32
CA ILE A 42 -4.59 -4.42 4.69
C ILE A 42 -3.74 -3.20 4.36
N SER A 43 -2.86 -2.82 5.28
CA SER A 43 -1.91 -1.73 5.10
C SER A 43 -0.48 -2.24 5.13
N TRP A 44 0.38 -1.58 4.37
CA TRP A 44 1.82 -1.77 4.44
C TRP A 44 2.51 -0.42 4.52
N SER A 45 3.74 -0.46 5.01
CA SER A 45 4.63 0.69 4.91
C SER A 45 5.99 0.27 4.37
N CYS A 46 6.61 1.12 3.57
CA CYS A 46 7.99 0.95 3.12
C CYS A 46 8.76 2.25 3.25
N ASN A 47 10.08 2.12 3.38
CA ASN A 47 10.97 3.25 3.30
C ASN A 47 11.29 3.51 1.82
N VAL A 48 11.29 4.77 1.45
CA VAL A 48 11.58 5.25 0.10
C VAL A 48 12.67 6.29 0.21
N GLU A 49 13.66 6.21 -0.65
CA GLU A 49 14.77 7.13 -0.74
C GLU A 49 14.66 7.92 -2.05
N TYR A 50 14.84 9.24 -1.97
CA TYR A 50 15.05 10.07 -3.14
C TYR A 50 16.53 9.98 -3.56
N VAL A 51 16.75 9.59 -4.80
CA VAL A 51 18.08 9.39 -5.41
C VAL A 51 18.23 10.16 -6.72
N GLY A 52 17.38 11.18 -6.94
CA GLY A 52 17.39 11.99 -8.15
C GLY A 52 18.76 12.62 -8.43
N ASP A 53 18.98 12.98 -9.69
CA ASP A 53 20.27 13.35 -10.27
C ASP A 53 21.09 14.34 -9.40
N ASP A 54 22.37 14.03 -9.20
CA ASP A 54 23.40 14.90 -8.59
C ASP A 54 23.77 16.10 -9.50
N SER A 55 23.10 16.26 -10.64
CA SER A 55 23.42 17.34 -11.58
C SER A 55 22.85 18.67 -11.08
N ASP A 56 23.72 19.67 -10.92
CA ASP A 56 23.48 21.07 -10.54
C ASP A 56 22.54 21.87 -11.49
N SER A 57 21.62 21.22 -12.19
CA SER A 57 20.66 21.88 -13.07
C SER A 57 19.49 22.41 -12.25
N SER A 58 19.52 23.72 -12.02
CA SER A 58 18.43 24.54 -11.51
C SER A 58 17.19 24.43 -12.42
N GLY A 59 16.38 23.38 -12.22
CA GLY A 59 15.17 23.13 -13.00
C GLY A 59 14.52 21.76 -12.85
N SER A 60 15.02 20.88 -11.99
CA SER A 60 14.51 19.51 -11.92
C SER A 60 13.18 19.41 -11.17
N SER A 61 12.09 19.27 -11.93
CA SER A 61 10.84 18.71 -11.41
C SER A 61 11.11 17.28 -10.95
N SER A 62 10.95 17.00 -9.66
CA SER A 62 11.11 15.65 -9.13
C SER A 62 10.16 14.68 -9.83
N ASN A 63 10.73 13.70 -10.52
CA ASN A 63 9.98 12.65 -11.21
C ASN A 63 9.79 11.45 -10.29
N TYR A 64 8.74 10.65 -10.54
CA TYR A 64 8.50 9.42 -9.77
C TYR A 64 9.70 8.44 -9.88
N SER A 65 10.42 8.46 -11.00
CA SER A 65 11.65 7.68 -11.24
C SER A 65 12.78 7.98 -10.26
N ASP A 66 12.74 9.14 -9.60
CA ASP A 66 13.80 9.61 -8.72
C ASP A 66 13.69 9.00 -7.32
N TYR A 67 12.61 8.24 -7.06
CA TYR A 67 12.36 7.59 -5.79
C TYR A 67 12.54 6.08 -5.91
N ARG A 68 13.32 5.50 -4.99
CA ARG A 68 13.54 4.06 -4.92
C ARG A 68 13.10 3.52 -3.58
N ILE A 69 12.47 2.34 -3.57
CA ILE A 69 12.18 1.63 -2.32
C ILE A 69 13.52 1.20 -1.73
N ASN A 70 13.81 1.66 -0.51
CA ASN A 70 15.02 1.32 0.20
C ASN A 70 14.68 0.33 1.33
N GLY A 71 15.03 -0.94 1.10
CA GLY A 71 14.80 -2.04 2.04
C GLY A 71 13.49 -2.79 1.83
N LYS A 72 13.22 -3.76 2.71
CA LYS A 72 11.99 -4.54 2.69
C LYS A 72 10.82 -3.72 3.21
N ALA A 73 9.64 -3.93 2.62
CA ALA A 73 8.40 -3.44 3.21
C ALA A 73 8.21 -4.05 4.61
N VAL A 74 7.63 -3.27 5.52
CA VAL A 74 7.19 -3.76 6.82
C VAL A 74 6.08 -4.80 6.59
N GLU A 75 6.00 -5.78 7.48
CA GLU A 75 4.95 -6.80 7.45
C GLU A 75 3.55 -6.16 7.32
N PRO A 76 2.66 -6.78 6.52
CA PRO A 76 1.28 -6.31 6.38
C PRO A 76 0.60 -6.17 7.73
N GLN A 77 -0.01 -5.02 7.96
CA GLN A 77 -0.93 -4.81 9.05
C GLN A 77 -2.36 -5.06 8.58
N LYS A 78 -3.04 -6.04 9.17
CA LYS A 78 -4.49 -6.21 9.01
C LYS A 78 -5.21 -5.07 9.74
N VAL A 79 -5.88 -4.21 8.99
CA VAL A 79 -6.60 -3.04 9.52
C VAL A 79 -8.00 -3.44 9.98
N SER A 80 -8.73 -4.16 9.12
CA SER A 80 -10.07 -4.65 9.42
C SER A 80 -10.42 -5.83 8.52
N ARG A 81 -11.38 -6.64 8.98
CA ARG A 81 -12.12 -7.61 8.16
C ARG A 81 -13.60 -7.40 8.37
N GLU A 82 -14.35 -7.34 7.29
CA GLU A 82 -15.79 -7.55 7.29
C GLU A 82 -16.05 -8.92 6.67
N ASP A 83 -16.88 -9.72 7.33
CA ASP A 83 -17.23 -11.06 6.89
C ASP A 83 -18.74 -11.24 7.07
N THR A 84 -19.43 -11.47 5.97
CA THR A 84 -20.89 -11.69 5.97
C THR A 84 -21.25 -13.16 6.16
N VAL A 85 -20.24 -14.04 6.19
CA VAL A 85 -20.39 -15.46 6.47
C VAL A 85 -20.61 -15.61 7.98
N LYS A 86 -21.69 -16.32 8.34
CA LYS A 86 -22.03 -16.64 9.73
C LYS A 86 -21.81 -18.12 9.99
#